data_AF-D3BF61-F1
#
_entry.id   AF-D3BF61-F1
#
_cell.length_a   1.000
_cell.length_b   1.000
_cell.length_c   1.000
_cell.angle_alpha   90.00
_cell.angle_beta   90.00
_cell.angle_gamma   90.00
#
_symmetry.space_group_name_H-M   'P 1'
#
loop_
_entity.id
_entity.type
_entity.pdbx_description
1 polymer ?
#
loop_
_entity_poly.entity_id
_entity_poly.type
_entity_poly.pdbx_seq_one_letter_code
_entity_poly.pdbx_strand_id
1 'polypeptide(L)'
;MNSVKDLSLMTSFIIDGCMYETVMTALHYSADYVQFIFPFESPISMKFEIIGKDNTLLQSVNTGAMSSMPIGQSKMFNKNEFGSYITIRVYKVLPTQNQPNVLLDNLIIKTSRATGHRIVFYIVTNIYPQSIGYTH
;
A
#
# COMPACT_ATOMS: atom_id res chain seq x y z
N MET A 1 -7.91 -14.99 -8.78
CA MET A 1 -7.88 -15.36 -7.35
C MET A 1 -7.21 -14.21 -6.61
N ASN A 2 -7.95 -13.46 -5.79
CA ASN A 2 -7.35 -12.41 -4.96
C ASN A 2 -6.65 -13.09 -3.79
N SER A 3 -5.33 -12.95 -3.71
CA SER A 3 -4.54 -13.47 -2.59
C SER A 3 -4.84 -12.60 -1.36
N VAL A 4 -5.04 -13.23 -0.21
CA VAL A 4 -5.04 -12.53 1.08
C VAL A 4 -3.67 -12.75 1.68
N LYS A 5 -2.89 -11.67 1.81
CA LYS A 5 -1.55 -11.73 2.41
C LYS A 5 -1.62 -11.26 3.85
N ASP A 6 -1.35 -12.14 4.81
CA ASP A 6 -1.04 -11.76 6.20
C ASP A 6 0.37 -11.17 6.20
N LEU A 7 0.46 -9.85 6.34
CA LEU A 7 1.75 -9.17 6.46
C LEU A 7 2.32 -9.47 7.86
N SER A 8 3.06 -10.57 7.97
CA SER A 8 4.04 -10.75 9.04
C SER A 8 5.34 -9.99 8.70
N LEU A 9 6.09 -9.55 9.71
CA LEU A 9 7.32 -8.75 9.62
C LEU A 9 8.06 -8.86 8.28
N MET A 10 8.21 -7.75 7.55
CA MET A 10 8.96 -7.68 6.29
C MET A 10 8.49 -8.65 5.21
N THR A 11 7.19 -8.62 4.90
CA THR A 11 6.69 -9.40 3.75
C THR A 11 6.90 -8.62 2.46
N SER A 12 7.69 -9.19 1.56
CA SER A 12 7.74 -8.77 0.16
C SER A 12 6.47 -9.22 -0.58
N PHE A 13 5.92 -8.38 -1.43
CA PHE A 13 4.78 -8.74 -2.27
C PHE A 13 4.95 -8.18 -3.67
N ILE A 14 4.49 -8.94 -4.67
CA ILE A 14 4.57 -8.55 -6.07
C ILE A 14 3.22 -7.97 -6.48
N ILE A 15 3.24 -6.76 -7.04
CA ILE A 15 2.08 -6.10 -7.65
C ILE A 15 2.49 -5.56 -9.01
N ASP A 16 1.75 -5.96 -10.05
CA ASP A 16 1.94 -5.51 -11.43
C ASP A 16 3.41 -5.59 -11.90
N GLY A 17 4.10 -6.67 -11.50
CA GLY A 17 5.49 -6.91 -11.90
C GLY A 17 6.56 -6.19 -11.08
N CYS A 18 6.17 -5.41 -10.08
CA CYS A 18 7.09 -4.76 -9.14
C CYS A 18 7.10 -5.49 -7.80
N MET A 19 8.29 -5.66 -7.23
CA MET A 19 8.44 -6.12 -5.85
C MET A 19 8.31 -4.93 -4.90
N TYR A 20 7.37 -5.04 -3.97
CA TYR A 20 7.20 -4.13 -2.86
C TYR A 20 7.60 -4.81 -1.57
N GLU A 21 8.11 -4.04 -0.62
CA GLU A 21 8.35 -4.51 0.74
C GLU A 21 7.69 -3.56 1.74
N THR A 22 7.38 -4.12 2.91
CA THR A 22 6.90 -3.36 4.06
C THR A 22 7.96 -3.34 5.16
N VAL A 23 8.32 -2.15 5.63
CA VAL A 23 9.15 -1.98 6.83
C VAL A 23 8.30 -1.44 7.95
N MET A 24 8.33 -2.11 9.10
CA MET A 24 7.67 -1.68 10.31
C MET A 24 8.70 -1.12 11.29
N THR A 25 8.53 0.13 11.71
CA THR A 25 9.38 0.78 12.74
C THR A 25 8.52 1.25 13.89
N ALA A 26 9.03 1.22 15.12
CA ALA A 26 8.28 1.68 16.28
C ALA A 26 7.87 3.17 16.17
N LEU A 27 6.61 3.46 16.51
CA LEU A 27 6.12 4.79 16.84
C LEU A 27 6.39 5.02 18.33
N HIS A 28 7.62 5.42 18.65
CA HIS A 28 7.94 5.91 19.99
C HIS A 28 6.90 7.00 20.32
N TYR A 29 6.18 6.86 21.44
CA TYR A 29 5.11 7.75 21.94
C TYR A 29 3.68 7.58 21.41
N SER A 30 3.34 6.57 20.59
CA SER A 30 1.95 6.40 20.12
C SER A 30 1.50 4.94 20.06
N ALA A 31 1.51 4.28 21.22
CA ALA A 31 1.18 2.85 21.38
C ALA A 31 -0.27 2.46 21.03
N ASP A 32 -1.15 3.44 20.79
CA ASP A 32 -2.54 3.23 20.35
C ASP A 32 -2.77 3.60 18.88
N TYR A 33 -1.73 4.00 18.16
CA TYR A 33 -1.83 4.45 16.77
C TYR A 33 -1.04 3.57 15.83
N VAL A 34 -1.42 3.59 14.57
CA VAL A 34 -0.66 3.04 13.45
C VAL A 34 -0.45 4.15 12.43
N GLN A 35 0.74 4.23 11.85
CA GLN A 35 1.03 5.16 10.77
C GLN A 35 1.35 4.39 9.50
N PHE A 36 0.69 4.73 8.39
CA PHE A 36 1.01 4.22 7.06
C PHE A 36 1.78 5.28 6.27
N ILE A 37 2.83 4.86 5.58
CA ILE A 37 3.59 5.68 4.64
C ILE A 37 3.62 4.98 3.30
N PHE A 38 3.02 5.61 2.30
CA PHE A 38 2.83 5.04 0.95
C PHE A 38 4.05 5.28 0.06
N PRO A 39 4.28 4.43 -0.96
CA PRO A 39 5.44 4.56 -1.83
C PRO A 39 5.36 5.85 -2.65
N PHE A 40 6.50 6.55 -2.80
CA PHE A 40 6.60 7.84 -3.50
C PHE A 40 6.77 7.70 -5.00
N GLU A 41 7.41 6.62 -5.42
CA GLU A 41 7.72 6.35 -6.80
C GLU A 41 7.18 4.97 -7.13
N SER A 42 6.32 4.92 -8.13
CA SER A 42 5.88 3.69 -8.76
C SER A 42 5.92 3.87 -10.28
N PRO A 43 6.26 2.82 -11.04
CA PRO A 43 6.16 2.87 -12.50
C PRO A 43 4.70 3.02 -12.97
N ILE A 44 3.72 2.75 -12.09
CA ILE A 44 2.29 2.88 -12.39
C ILE A 44 1.60 3.75 -11.35
N SER A 45 0.53 4.44 -11.76
CA SER A 45 -0.34 5.12 -10.82
C SER A 45 -1.11 4.09 -10.00
N MET A 46 -1.10 4.25 -8.68
CA MET A 46 -1.80 3.36 -7.75
C MET A 46 -2.75 4.12 -6.83
N LYS A 47 -3.74 3.40 -6.32
CA LYS A 47 -4.63 3.87 -5.27
C LYS A 47 -4.61 2.88 -4.12
N PHE A 48 -4.43 3.38 -2.92
CA PHE A 48 -4.51 2.63 -1.67
C PHE A 48 -5.77 3.06 -0.93
N GLU A 49 -6.62 2.11 -0.58
CA GLU A 49 -7.77 2.32 0.27
C GLU A 49 -7.56 1.64 1.61
N ILE A 50 -7.61 2.41 2.69
CA ILE A 50 -7.48 1.94 4.06
C ILE A 50 -8.88 1.70 4.61
N ILE A 51 -9.15 0.43 4.93
CA ILE A 51 -10.46 -0.03 5.36
C ILE A 51 -10.40 -0.30 6.86
N GLY A 52 -11.28 0.38 7.59
CA GLY A 52 -11.49 0.28 9.03
C GLY A 52 -12.45 -0.84 9.41
N LYS A 53 -12.92 -0.80 10.66
CA LYS A 53 -13.96 -1.71 11.15
C LYS A 53 -15.23 -1.62 10.30
N ASP A 54 -15.97 -2.73 10.25
CA ASP A 54 -17.25 -2.85 9.53
C ASP A 54 -17.14 -2.51 8.03
N ASN A 55 -15.96 -2.74 7.43
CA ASN A 55 -15.64 -2.42 6.03
C ASN A 55 -15.77 -0.91 5.68
N THR A 56 -15.62 -0.03 6.66
CA THR A 56 -15.69 1.42 6.45
C THR A 56 -14.42 1.92 5.74
N LEU A 57 -14.58 2.69 4.66
CA LEU A 57 -13.44 3.37 4.04
C LEU A 57 -12.99 4.54 4.93
N LEU A 58 -11.80 4.43 5.53
CA LEU A 58 -11.23 5.50 6.36
C LEU A 58 -10.50 6.53 5.51
N GLN A 59 -9.75 6.09 4.51
CA GLN A 59 -8.95 6.97 3.66
C GLN A 59 -8.65 6.32 2.31
N SER A 60 -8.58 7.16 1.28
CA SER A 60 -8.05 6.82 -0.04
C SER A 60 -6.80 7.66 -0.31
N VAL A 61 -5.72 7.04 -0.77
CA VAL A 61 -4.45 7.68 -1.13
C VAL A 61 -4.09 7.29 -2.56
N ASN A 62 -3.87 8.29 -3.42
CA ASN A 62 -3.37 8.04 -4.78
C ASN A 62 -1.86 8.32 -4.81
N THR A 63 -1.12 7.46 -5.49
CA THR A 63 0.30 7.64 -5.81
C THR A 63 0.43 7.74 -7.34
N GLY A 64 1.13 8.75 -7.84
CA GLY A 64 1.29 8.96 -9.29
C GLY A 64 2.38 8.06 -9.90
N ALA A 65 2.25 7.76 -11.20
CA ALA A 65 3.35 7.22 -12.00
C ALA A 65 4.43 8.31 -12.17
N MET A 66 5.68 7.98 -11.86
CA MET A 66 6.88 8.83 -12.01
C MET A 66 6.78 10.27 -11.42
N SER A 67 7.46 10.45 -10.28
CA SER A 67 8.07 11.68 -9.71
C SER A 67 7.32 13.03 -9.69
N SER A 68 6.02 13.11 -9.96
CA SER A 68 5.30 14.41 -10.04
C SER A 68 4.32 14.69 -8.90
N MET A 69 4.14 13.76 -7.95
CA MET A 69 3.34 13.99 -6.73
C MET A 69 4.25 14.25 -5.52
N PRO A 70 3.98 15.27 -4.68
CA PRO A 70 4.87 15.64 -3.61
C PRO A 70 4.92 14.56 -2.50
N ILE A 71 6.15 14.30 -2.06
CA ILE A 71 6.61 14.00 -0.70
C ILE A 71 5.56 13.36 0.23
N GLY A 72 5.82 12.13 0.68
CA GLY A 72 5.46 11.77 2.05
C GLY A 72 3.97 11.67 2.37
N GLN A 73 3.10 11.06 1.55
CA GLN A 73 1.74 10.81 2.03
C GLN A 73 1.77 9.77 3.15
N SER A 74 1.70 10.29 4.38
CA SER A 74 1.56 9.51 5.58
C SER A 74 0.20 9.76 6.23
N LYS A 75 -0.37 8.70 6.79
CA LYS A 75 -1.67 8.74 7.45
C LYS A 75 -1.59 7.98 8.75
N MET A 76 -2.04 8.60 9.81
CA MET A 76 -2.05 8.01 11.15
C MET A 76 -3.49 7.76 11.57
N PHE A 77 -3.72 6.60 12.16
CA PHE A 77 -5.03 6.12 12.56
C PHE A 77 -4.95 5.58 13.98
N ASN A 78 -6.00 5.80 14.76
CA ASN A 78 -6.17 5.19 16.06
C ASN A 78 -6.57 3.71 15.88
N LYS A 79 -6.04 2.81 16.71
CA LYS A 79 -6.35 1.37 16.64
C LYS A 79 -7.85 1.07 16.71
N ASN A 80 -8.62 1.92 17.38
CA ASN A 80 -10.07 1.76 17.57
C ASN A 80 -10.88 2.01 16.28
N GLU A 81 -10.26 2.58 15.25
CA GLU A 81 -10.83 2.71 13.90
C GLU A 81 -10.84 1.37 13.17
N PHE A 82 -10.07 0.39 13.65
CA PHE A 82 -9.94 -0.95 13.05
C PHE A 82 -10.58 -2.03 13.92
N GLY A 83 -10.89 -3.15 13.30
CA GLY A 83 -11.26 -4.38 14.00
C GLY A 83 -10.03 -5.18 14.42
N SER A 84 -10.15 -6.51 14.40
CA SER A 84 -9.00 -7.41 14.61
C SER A 84 -7.92 -7.29 13.51
N TYR A 85 -8.30 -6.75 12.36
CA TYR A 85 -7.44 -6.59 11.19
C TYR A 85 -7.58 -5.20 10.59
N ILE A 86 -6.47 -4.73 10.02
CA ILE A 86 -6.40 -3.59 9.12
C ILE A 86 -6.35 -4.14 7.71
N THR A 87 -7.26 -3.68 6.85
CA THR A 87 -7.28 -4.07 5.44
C THR A 87 -6.86 -2.88 4.58
N ILE A 88 -5.89 -3.09 3.70
CA ILE A 88 -5.47 -2.10 2.70
C ILE A 88 -5.71 -2.70 1.33
N ARG A 89 -6.60 -2.08 0.56
CA ARG A 89 -6.85 -2.48 -0.83
C ARG A 89 -5.95 -1.69 -1.74
N VAL A 90 -5.24 -2.37 -2.62
CA VAL A 90 -4.30 -1.77 -3.56
C VAL A 90 -4.86 -1.90 -4.96
N TYR A 91 -4.95 -0.78 -5.67
CA TYR A 91 -5.50 -0.71 -7.01
C TYR A 91 -4.50 -0.11 -8.01
N LYS A 92 -4.58 -0.57 -9.25
CA LYS A 92 -3.99 0.09 -10.41
C LYS A 92 -4.95 1.17 -10.90
N VAL A 93 -4.44 2.39 -10.99
CA VAL A 93 -5.18 3.51 -11.59
C VAL A 93 -4.92 3.47 -13.09
N LEU A 94 -5.99 3.24 -13.85
CA LEU A 94 -5.91 3.22 -15.31
C LEU A 94 -5.90 4.67 -15.85
N PRO A 95 -5.16 4.92 -16.94
CA PRO A 95 -4.95 6.29 -17.44
C PRO A 95 -6.22 6.95 -18.01
N THR A 96 -7.29 6.18 -18.26
CA THR A 96 -8.56 6.72 -18.77
C THR A 96 -9.58 6.85 -17.65
N GLN A 97 -10.17 8.03 -17.50
CA GLN A 97 -11.11 8.36 -16.41
C GLN A 97 -12.41 7.51 -16.44
N ASN A 98 -12.69 6.85 -17.56
CA ASN A 98 -13.88 6.02 -17.74
C ASN A 98 -13.66 4.54 -17.41
N GLN A 99 -12.44 4.14 -17.05
CA GLN A 99 -12.15 2.77 -16.67
C GLN A 99 -12.08 2.65 -15.14
N PRO A 100 -12.77 1.67 -14.54
CA PRO A 100 -12.67 1.45 -13.11
C PRO A 100 -11.24 1.04 -12.75
N ASN A 101 -10.77 1.51 -11.59
CA ASN A 101 -9.50 1.07 -11.04
C ASN A 101 -9.52 -0.46 -10.85
N VAL A 102 -8.41 -1.11 -11.18
CA VAL A 102 -8.29 -2.57 -11.09
C VAL A 102 -7.75 -2.93 -9.72
N LEU A 103 -8.50 -3.69 -8.93
CA LEU A 103 -8.00 -4.22 -7.65
C LEU A 103 -6.83 -5.18 -7.94
N LEU A 104 -5.67 -4.87 -7.39
CA LEU A 104 -4.46 -5.67 -7.52
C LEU A 104 -4.33 -6.64 -6.35
N ASP A 105 -4.51 -6.15 -5.13
CA ASP A 105 -4.27 -6.95 -3.93
C ASP A 105 -5.05 -6.44 -2.70
N ASN A 106 -5.23 -7.32 -1.72
CA ASN A 106 -5.71 -6.99 -0.38
C ASN A 106 -4.64 -7.34 0.65
N LEU A 107 -4.04 -6.32 1.24
CA LEU A 107 -3.08 -6.46 2.32
C LEU A 107 -3.84 -6.52 3.64
N ILE A 108 -3.63 -7.59 4.42
CA ILE A 108 -4.29 -7.77 5.71
C ILE A 108 -3.22 -7.81 6.79
N ILE A 109 -3.41 -6.97 7.82
CA ILE A 109 -2.46 -6.84 8.93
C ILE A 109 -3.22 -6.99 10.23
N LYS A 110 -2.73 -7.84 11.15
CA LYS A 110 -3.31 -7.91 12.51
C LYS A 110 -3.12 -6.57 13.22
N THR A 111 -4.21 -5.95 13.68
CA THR A 111 -4.17 -4.64 14.35
C THR A 111 -3.25 -4.65 15.56
N SER A 112 -3.23 -5.75 16.32
CA SER A 112 -2.35 -5.92 17.48
C SER A 112 -0.85 -5.91 17.14
N ARG A 113 -0.47 -6.26 15.91
CA ARG A 113 0.92 -6.19 15.43
C ARG A 113 1.27 -4.81 14.87
N ALA A 114 0.30 -4.14 14.25
CA ALA A 114 0.48 -2.84 13.59
C ALA A 114 0.46 -1.66 14.55
N THR A 115 -0.27 -1.78 15.66
CA THR A 115 -0.39 -0.70 16.64
C THR A 115 0.96 -0.42 17.29
N GLY A 116 1.27 0.87 17.51
CA GLY A 116 2.56 1.32 18.00
C GLY A 116 3.66 1.30 16.92
N HIS A 117 3.30 1.10 15.65
CA HIS A 117 4.25 1.03 14.55
C HIS A 117 3.86 1.94 13.37
N ARG A 118 4.91 2.41 12.69
CA ARG A 118 4.86 3.01 11.37
C ARG A 118 5.16 1.92 10.35
N ILE A 119 4.30 1.77 9.36
CA ILE A 119 4.38 0.81 8.26
C ILE A 119 4.70 1.58 6.98
N VAL A 120 5.88 1.35 6.44
CA VAL A 120 6.38 2.00 5.22
C VAL A 120 6.32 1.01 4.06
N PHE A 121 5.68 1.40 2.97
CA PHE A 121 5.65 0.65 1.71
C PHE A 121 6.70 1.24 0.77
N TYR A 122 7.63 0.43 0.27
CA TYR A 122 8.62 0.86 -0.72
C TYR A 122 8.79 -0.18 -1.84
N ILE A 123 9.23 0.29 -3.00
CA ILE A 123 9.57 -0.56 -4.14
C ILE A 123 11.01 -1.01 -4.00
N VAL A 124 11.26 -2.29 -4.21
CA VAL A 124 12.59 -2.90 -4.07
C VAL A 124 13.21 -3.16 -5.43
N THR A 125 12.45 -3.78 -6.33
CA THR A 125 12.93 -4.09 -7.68
C THR A 125 11.79 -4.08 -8.69
N ASN A 126 12.12 -3.76 -9.95
CA ASN A 126 11.26 -4.02 -11.09
C ASN A 126 11.60 -5.44 -11.58
N ILE A 127 10.73 -6.42 -11.32
CA ILE A 127 11.02 -7.84 -11.60
C ILE A 127 10.94 -8.11 -13.10
N TYR A 128 10.17 -7.31 -13.83
CA TYR A 128 10.19 -7.27 -15.29
C TYR A 128 10.93 -6.01 -15.74
N PRO A 129 12.21 -6.09 -16.15
CA PRO A 129 12.73 -5.07 -17.03
C PRO A 129 11.80 -5.06 -18.24
N GLN A 130 11.24 -3.90 -18.60
CA GLN A 130 10.59 -3.78 -19.88
C GLN A 130 11.59 -4.28 -20.91
N SER A 131 11.28 -5.38 -21.58
CA SER A 131 11.95 -5.77 -22.80
C SER A 131 11.77 -4.58 -23.73
N ILE A 132 12.80 -3.74 -23.83
CA ILE A 132 12.86 -2.66 -24.79
C ILE A 132 12.97 -3.36 -26.15
N GLY A 133 11.81 -3.69 -26.72
CA GLY A 133 11.70 -4.13 -28.09
C GLY A 133 11.97 -2.94 -28.99
N TYR A 134 13.25 -2.66 -29.25
CA TYR A 134 13.62 -1.96 -30.47
C TYR A 134 13.47 -2.95 -31.62
N THR A 135 12.32 -2.92 -32.29
CA THR A 135 12.24 -3.41 -33.67
C THR A 135 12.71 -2.28 -34.57
N HIS A 136 13.86 -2.50 -35.22
CA HIS A 136 14.39 -1.74 -36.35
C HIS A 136 13.46 -1.78 -37.56
#